data_AF-A0AAD9NLG2-F1
#
_entry.id   AF-A0AAD9NLG2-F1
#
_cell.length_a   1.000
_cell.length_b   1.000
_cell.length_c   1.000
_cell.angle_alpha   90.00
_cell.angle_beta   90.00
_cell.angle_gamma   90.00
#
_symmetry.space_group_name_H-M   'P 1'
#
loop_
_entity.id
_entity.type
_entity.pdbx_description
1 polymer ?
#
loop_
_entity_poly.entity_id
_entity_poly.type
_entity_poly.pdbx_seq_one_letter_code
_entity_poly.pdbx_strand_id
1 'polypeptide(L)'
;MCDLCEKFRMASDTEEAAMQTTYDLHQRNKNLARKNKEDDKEKGKTNAALIRADDPNALYMKYAFDSGFVRVDLLRRSRRSTPNPDLVHLYTGPLSISAAKFKDLQILCTSGLIPSTYHHFYKSLKHE
;
A
#
# COMPACT_ATOMS: atom_id res chain seq x y z
N MET A 1 -6.45 -6.67 23.34
CA MET A 1 -5.14 -7.29 23.65
C MET A 1 -4.65 -7.95 22.35
N CYS A 2 -3.36 -8.20 22.12
CA CYS A 2 -2.93 -8.90 20.89
C CYS A 2 -2.60 -10.36 21.19
N ASP A 3 -2.64 -11.19 20.15
CA ASP A 3 -2.48 -12.64 20.23
C ASP A 3 -1.19 -13.06 20.95
N LEU A 4 -0.09 -12.33 20.74
CA LEU A 4 1.20 -12.63 21.39
C LEU A 4 1.16 -12.33 22.90
N CYS A 5 0.44 -11.29 23.32
CA CYS A 5 0.24 -11.00 24.75
C CYS A 5 -0.67 -12.03 25.43
N GLU A 6 -1.67 -12.54 24.71
CA GLU A 6 -2.57 -13.56 25.24
C GLU A 6 -1.86 -14.92 25.36
N LYS A 7 -1.08 -15.30 24.35
CA LYS A 7 -0.25 -16.52 24.39
C LYS A 7 0.75 -16.49 25.54
N PHE A 8 1.43 -15.36 25.75
CA PHE A 8 2.35 -15.21 26.87
C PHE A 8 1.64 -15.31 28.23
N ARG A 9 0.46 -14.67 28.37
CA ARG A 9 -0.35 -14.74 29.60
C ARG A 9 -0.83 -16.16 29.94
N MET A 10 -1.03 -17.00 28.92
CA MET A 10 -1.55 -18.37 29.08
C MET A 10 -0.43 -19.43 29.05
N ALA A 11 0.83 -19.03 28.94
CA ALA A 11 1.97 -19.95 28.93
C ALA A 11 2.22 -20.54 30.32
N SER A 12 2.75 -21.76 30.37
CA SER A 12 3.29 -22.34 31.60
C SER A 12 4.69 -21.81 31.89
N ASP A 13 5.16 -21.90 33.14
CA ASP A 13 6.44 -21.33 33.59
C ASP A 13 7.64 -21.70 32.69
N THR A 14 7.67 -22.91 32.14
CA THR A 14 8.72 -23.39 31.23
C THR A 14 8.66 -22.75 29.84
N GLU A 15 7.46 -22.48 29.33
CA GLU A 15 7.22 -21.86 28.04
C GLU A 15 7.35 -20.33 28.12
N GLU A 16 7.03 -19.76 29.28
CA GLU A 16 7.21 -18.36 29.61
C GLU A 16 8.69 -17.95 29.50
N ALA A 17 9.60 -18.73 30.09
CA ALA A 17 11.04 -18.47 30.01
C ALA A 17 11.56 -18.45 28.56
N ALA A 18 11.02 -19.33 27.70
CA ALA A 18 11.39 -19.37 26.28
C ALA A 18 10.82 -18.17 25.49
N MET A 19 9.62 -17.70 25.83
CA MET A 19 8.92 -16.60 25.15
C MET A 19 9.19 -15.21 25.72
N GLN A 20 9.82 -15.10 26.89
CA GLN A 20 10.07 -13.83 27.59
C GLN A 20 10.78 -12.81 26.70
N THR A 21 11.85 -13.24 26.02
CA THR A 21 12.65 -12.36 25.16
C THR A 21 11.83 -11.78 24.01
N THR A 22 10.93 -12.60 23.44
CA THR A 22 10.05 -12.21 22.33
C THR A 22 8.94 -11.28 22.81
N TYR A 23 8.39 -11.56 23.99
CA TYR A 23 7.40 -10.72 24.64
C TYR A 23 7.95 -9.34 25.03
N ASP A 24 9.16 -9.30 25.62
CA ASP A 24 9.85 -8.06 25.98
C ASP A 24 10.11 -7.20 24.74
N LEU A 25 10.60 -7.81 23.66
CA LEU A 25 10.80 -7.11 22.39
C LEU A 25 9.48 -6.57 21.84
N HIS A 26 8.40 -7.35 21.91
CA HIS A 26 7.06 -6.90 21.51
C HIS A 26 6.61 -5.66 22.32
N GLN A 27 6.73 -5.70 23.65
CA GLN A 27 6.35 -4.56 24.50
C GLN A 27 7.20 -3.33 24.23
N ARG A 28 8.52 -3.49 24.06
CA ARG A 28 9.42 -2.38 23.68
C ARG A 28 9.01 -1.75 22.36
N ASN A 29 8.80 -2.54 21.31
CA ASN A 29 8.42 -2.04 20.00
C ASN A 29 7.06 -1.33 20.03
N LYS A 30 6.11 -1.87 20.79
CA LYS A 30 4.79 -1.27 20.98
C LYS A 30 4.85 0.06 21.70
N ASN A 31 5.68 0.18 22.74
CA ASN A 31 5.90 1.42 23.47
C ASN A 31 6.64 2.45 22.61
N LEU A 32 7.63 2.01 21.82
CA LEU A 32 8.34 2.87 20.87
C LEU A 32 7.38 3.45 19.81
N ALA A 33 6.52 2.61 19.24
CA ALA A 33 5.52 3.06 18.27
C ALA A 33 4.54 4.08 18.87
N ARG A 34 4.14 3.90 20.13
CA ARG A 34 3.29 4.88 20.84
C ARG A 34 4.01 6.21 21.05
N LYS A 35 5.26 6.17 21.52
CA LYS A 35 6.10 7.35 21.71
C LYS A 35 6.29 8.11 20.40
N ASN A 36 6.67 7.43 19.32
CA ASN A 36 6.83 8.06 18.01
C ASN A 36 5.54 8.73 17.53
N LYS A 37 4.39 8.09 17.77
CA LYS A 37 3.08 8.68 17.43
C LYS A 37 2.77 9.93 18.28
N GLU A 38 3.19 9.97 19.53
CA GLU A 38 3.06 11.15 20.39
C GLU A 38 3.99 12.27 19.92
N ASP A 39 5.26 11.96 19.66
CA ASP A 39 6.24 12.90 19.11
C ASP A 39 5.75 13.51 17.77
N ASP A 40 5.18 12.69 16.89
CA ASP A 40 4.61 13.15 15.62
C ASP A 40 3.38 14.05 15.80
N LYS A 41 2.52 13.75 16.79
CA LYS A 41 1.40 14.62 17.15
C LYS A 41 1.89 15.97 17.69
N GLU A 42 2.94 15.98 18.51
CA GLU A 42 3.51 17.22 19.04
C GLU A 42 4.14 18.05 17.93
N LYS A 43 4.95 17.44 17.05
CA LYS A 43 5.50 18.11 15.86
C LYS A 43 4.39 18.64 14.93
N GLY A 44 3.30 17.90 14.77
CA GLY A 44 2.16 18.32 13.97
C GLY A 44 1.47 19.59 14.49
N LYS A 45 1.49 19.84 15.81
CA LYS A 45 0.91 21.06 16.40
C LYS A 45 1.73 22.32 16.11
N THR A 46 3.04 22.18 15.98
CA THR A 46 3.94 23.31 15.68
C THR A 46 4.13 23.55 14.18
N ASN A 47 3.83 22.57 13.35
CA ASN A 47 4.05 22.66 11.90
C ASN A 47 2.79 23.19 11.20
N ALA A 48 2.46 24.46 11.43
CA ALA A 48 1.48 25.14 10.61
C ALA A 48 2.09 25.42 9.22
N ALA A 49 1.60 24.72 8.20
CA ALA A 49 1.96 25.00 6.82
C ALA A 49 1.38 26.38 6.43
N LEU A 50 2.21 27.41 6.48
CA LEU A 50 1.87 28.73 5.95
C LEU A 50 1.91 28.66 4.42
N ILE A 51 0.74 28.69 3.79
CA ILE A 51 0.59 28.75 2.34
C ILE A 51 0.47 30.23 1.95
N ARG A 52 1.46 30.74 1.19
CA ARG A 52 1.34 32.05 0.53
C ARG A 52 0.77 31.86 -0.87
N ALA A 53 -0.23 32.65 -1.21
CA ALA A 53 -0.91 32.63 -2.52
C ALA A 53 -0.40 33.75 -3.44
N ASP A 54 0.88 34.13 -3.32
CA ASP A 54 1.48 35.23 -4.09
C ASP A 54 1.68 34.87 -5.58
N ASP A 55 1.82 33.58 -5.89
CA ASP A 55 1.96 33.05 -7.25
C ASP A 55 0.92 31.94 -7.49
N PRO A 56 0.02 32.06 -8.47
CA PRO A 56 -0.97 31.02 -8.78
C PRO A 56 -0.34 29.69 -9.24
N ASN A 57 0.95 29.71 -9.63
CA ASN A 57 1.66 28.54 -10.17
C ASN A 57 2.66 27.93 -9.19
N ALA A 58 2.82 28.48 -7.99
CA ALA A 58 3.77 27.99 -7.00
C ALA A 58 3.17 27.97 -5.60
N LEU A 59 3.37 26.86 -4.89
CA LEU A 59 3.01 26.72 -3.49
C LEU A 59 4.26 26.92 -2.64
N TYR A 60 4.21 27.88 -1.73
CA TYR A 60 5.27 28.09 -0.73
C TYR A 60 4.86 27.39 0.55
N MET A 61 5.67 26.44 1.00
CA MET A 61 5.43 25.71 2.24
C MET A 61 6.60 25.84 3.20
N LYS A 62 6.29 25.87 4.49
CA LYS A 62 7.25 25.97 5.57
C LYS A 62 6.97 24.84 6.56
N TYR A 63 8.00 24.08 6.89
CA TYR A 63 7.87 22.91 7.75
C TYR A 63 8.12 23.21 9.23
N ALA A 64 8.83 24.30 9.56
CA ALA A 64 9.04 24.78 10.92
C ALA A 64 9.08 26.32 10.94
N PHE A 65 8.69 26.97 12.04
CA PHE A 65 8.61 28.45 12.11
C PHE A 65 9.94 29.19 11.86
N ASP A 66 11.09 28.52 12.01
CA ASP A 66 12.41 29.13 11.79
C ASP A 66 13.02 28.81 10.42
N SER A 67 12.41 27.92 9.63
CA SER A 67 12.97 27.54 8.32
C SER A 67 12.60 28.55 7.22
N GLY A 68 13.38 28.59 6.13
CA GLY A 68 12.95 29.29 4.91
C GLY A 68 11.69 28.65 4.29
N PHE A 69 11.03 29.39 3.38
CA PHE A 69 9.97 28.83 2.54
C PHE A 69 10.56 27.92 1.47
N VAL A 70 9.99 26.72 1.30
CA VAL A 70 10.27 25.84 0.16
C VAL A 70 9.23 26.12 -0.91
N ARG A 71 9.69 26.50 -2.11
CA ARG A 71 8.84 26.71 -3.28
C ARG A 71 8.60 25.38 -3.99
N VAL A 72 7.34 25.05 -4.23
CA VAL A 72 6.90 23.88 -4.99
C VAL A 72 6.15 24.38 -6.23
N ASP A 73 6.74 24.23 -7.41
CA ASP A 73 6.10 24.62 -8.67
C ASP A 73 4.98 23.64 -9.04
N LEU A 74 3.73 24.13 -9.12
CA LEU A 74 2.54 23.30 -9.38
C LEU A 74 2.44 22.89 -10.85
N LEU A 75 2.97 23.71 -11.76
CA LEU A 75 2.94 23.45 -13.21
C LEU A 75 4.02 22.48 -13.67
N ARG A 76 5.10 22.28 -12.90
CA ARG A 76 6.16 21.32 -13.22
C ARG A 76 5.75 19.90 -12.82
N ARG A 77 4.65 19.40 -13.38
CA ARG A 77 4.46 17.96 -13.57
C ARG A 77 5.30 17.49 -14.74
N SER A 78 6.62 17.66 -14.65
CA SER A 78 7.49 16.76 -15.40
C SER A 78 7.31 15.42 -14.73
N ARG A 79 6.47 14.54 -15.31
CA ARG A 79 6.59 13.11 -15.02
C ARG A 79 8.08 12.86 -15.22
N ARG A 80 8.78 12.37 -14.19
CA ARG A 80 10.10 11.79 -14.44
C ARG A 80 9.84 10.76 -15.52
N SER A 81 10.18 11.10 -16.76
CA SER A 81 10.23 10.13 -17.83
C SER A 81 11.35 9.24 -17.36
N THR A 82 11.01 8.15 -16.69
CA THR A 82 11.93 7.03 -16.62
C THR A 82 12.37 6.82 -18.06
N PRO A 83 13.70 6.83 -18.35
CA PRO A 83 14.16 6.45 -19.67
C PRO A 83 13.47 5.14 -19.98
N ASN A 84 12.67 5.11 -21.05
CA ASN A 84 11.84 3.98 -21.40
C ASN A 84 12.80 2.81 -21.58
N PRO A 85 12.91 1.86 -20.62
CA PRO A 85 13.74 0.70 -20.88
C PRO A 85 13.09 0.02 -22.08
N ASP A 86 13.88 -0.42 -23.07
CA ASP A 86 13.34 -1.14 -24.22
C ASP A 86 12.56 -2.36 -23.71
N LEU A 87 11.24 -2.21 -23.58
CA LEU A 87 10.37 -3.21 -22.99
C LEU A 87 10.24 -4.34 -24.00
N VAL A 88 10.83 -5.49 -23.68
CA VAL A 88 10.69 -6.71 -24.47
C VAL A 88 9.33 -7.35 -24.17
N HIS A 89 8.61 -7.79 -25.20
CA HIS A 89 7.39 -8.58 -25.03
C HIS A 89 7.70 -9.89 -24.31
N LEU A 90 7.14 -10.07 -23.10
CA LEU A 90 7.36 -11.27 -22.29
C LEU A 90 6.72 -12.54 -22.90
N TYR A 91 5.68 -12.38 -23.72
CA TYR A 91 4.93 -13.47 -24.32
C TYR A 91 4.83 -13.28 -25.83
N THR A 92 5.01 -14.37 -26.58
CA THR A 92 4.90 -14.40 -28.05
C THR A 92 3.47 -14.56 -28.54
N GLY A 93 2.53 -14.89 -27.67
CA GLY A 93 1.13 -15.11 -28.02
C GLY A 93 0.20 -15.18 -26.81
N PRO A 94 -1.10 -15.46 -27.05
CA PRO A 94 -2.10 -15.55 -25.99
C PRO A 94 -1.79 -16.70 -25.03
N LEU A 95 -1.77 -16.42 -23.74
CA LEU A 95 -1.61 -17.42 -22.69
C LEU A 95 -2.85 -18.30 -22.58
N SER A 96 -2.65 -19.61 -22.42
CA SER A 96 -3.71 -20.54 -22.04
C SER A 96 -4.17 -20.24 -20.62
N ILE A 97 -5.49 -20.34 -20.39
CA ILE A 97 -6.06 -20.34 -19.03
C ILE A 97 -6.32 -21.78 -18.58
N SER A 98 -6.34 -22.03 -17.28
CA SER A 98 -6.68 -23.37 -16.79
C SER A 98 -8.12 -23.75 -17.14
N ALA A 99 -8.36 -25.03 -17.40
CA ALA A 99 -9.69 -25.58 -17.69
C ALA A 99 -10.73 -25.26 -16.61
N ALA A 100 -10.31 -25.20 -15.33
CA ALA A 100 -11.17 -24.82 -14.22
C ALA A 100 -11.68 -23.37 -14.35
N LYS A 101 -10.79 -22.42 -14.69
CA LYS A 101 -11.16 -21.01 -14.88
C LYS A 101 -12.06 -20.82 -16.10
N PHE A 102 -11.80 -21.56 -17.18
CA PHE A 102 -12.70 -21.57 -18.35
C PHE A 102 -14.09 -22.10 -17.95
N LYS A 103 -14.12 -23.20 -17.17
CA LYS A 103 -15.23 -23.69 -16.34
C LYS A 103 -16.13 -22.56 -15.84
N ASP A 104 -15.55 -21.81 -14.92
CA ASP A 104 -16.23 -20.76 -14.18
C ASP A 104 -16.70 -19.62 -15.09
N LEU A 105 -15.90 -19.23 -16.07
CA LEU A 105 -16.27 -18.18 -17.04
C LEU A 105 -17.50 -18.58 -17.87
N GLN A 106 -17.62 -19.84 -18.27
CA GLN A 106 -18.82 -20.31 -18.98
C GLN A 106 -20.05 -20.28 -18.08
N ILE A 107 -19.92 -20.64 -16.79
CA ILE A 107 -21.00 -20.54 -15.81
C ILE A 107 -21.43 -19.08 -15.60
N LEU A 108 -20.47 -18.15 -15.56
CA LEU A 108 -20.77 -16.71 -15.44
C LEU A 108 -21.44 -16.13 -16.69
N CYS A 109 -21.15 -16.70 -17.87
CA CYS A 109 -21.86 -16.35 -19.10
C CYS A 109 -23.31 -16.87 -19.09
N THR A 110 -23.55 -18.10 -18.63
CA THR A 110 -24.89 -18.68 -18.60
C THR A 110 -25.76 -18.11 -17.47
N SER A 111 -25.18 -17.71 -16.35
CA SER A 111 -25.89 -17.07 -15.24
C SER A 111 -26.31 -15.62 -15.53
N GLY A 112 -25.83 -15.04 -16.64
CA GLY A 112 -26.15 -13.67 -17.04
C GLY A 112 -25.37 -12.58 -16.29
N LEU A 113 -24.38 -12.96 -15.46
CA LEU A 113 -23.49 -12.01 -14.78
C LEU A 113 -22.54 -11.32 -15.75
N ILE A 114 -22.14 -12.01 -16.83
CA ILE A 114 -21.35 -11.44 -17.93
C ILE A 114 -22.31 -11.04 -19.07
N PRO A 115 -22.27 -9.77 -19.53
CA PRO A 115 -23.08 -9.34 -20.68
C PRO A 115 -22.82 -10.17 -21.94
N SER A 116 -23.87 -10.45 -22.70
CA SER A 116 -23.83 -11.28 -23.92
C SER A 116 -22.86 -10.76 -24.98
N THR A 117 -22.60 -9.46 -24.99
CA THR A 117 -21.59 -8.80 -25.85
C THR A 117 -20.20 -9.40 -25.70
N TYR A 118 -19.85 -9.93 -24.52
CA TYR A 118 -18.53 -10.48 -24.24
C TYR A 118 -18.47 -12.01 -24.34
N HIS A 119 -19.60 -12.69 -24.54
CA HIS A 119 -19.64 -14.17 -24.56
C HIS A 119 -18.76 -14.75 -25.67
N HIS A 120 -18.72 -14.10 -26.84
CA HIS A 120 -17.89 -14.55 -27.95
C HIS A 120 -16.39 -14.56 -27.59
N PHE A 121 -15.92 -13.50 -26.92
CA PHE A 121 -14.54 -13.41 -26.46
C PHE A 121 -14.19 -14.55 -25.50
N TYR A 122 -14.97 -14.75 -24.45
CA TYR A 122 -14.69 -15.81 -23.45
C TYR A 122 -14.78 -17.22 -24.03
N LYS A 123 -15.62 -17.45 -25.05
CA LYS A 123 -15.69 -18.74 -25.76
C LYS A 123 -14.47 -19.00 -26.66
N SER A 124 -13.80 -17.96 -27.14
CA SER A 124 -12.60 -18.06 -27.99
C SER A 124 -11.28 -18.26 -27.23
N LEU A 125 -11.29 -18.23 -25.89
CA LEU A 125 -10.08 -18.37 -25.08
C LEU A 125 -9.51 -19.79 -25.14
N LYS A 126 -8.19 -19.88 -25.40
CA LYS A 126 -7.42 -21.13 -25.30
C LYS A 126 -7.34 -21.58 -23.85
N HIS A 127 -7.58 -22.86 -23.61
CA HIS A 127 -7.53 -23.44 -22.27
C HIS A 127 -6.87 -24.82 -22.30
N GLU A 128 -6.16 -25.14 -21.21
CA GLU A 128 -5.45 -26.40 -20.96
C GLU A 128 -5.90 -27.02 -19.63
#